data_AF-W7QHJ2-F1
#
_entry.id   AF-W7QHJ2-F1
#
_cell.length_a   1.000
_cell.length_b   1.000
_cell.length_c   1.000
_cell.angle_alpha   90.00
_cell.angle_beta   90.00
_cell.angle_gamma   90.00
#
_symmetry.space_group_name_H-M   'P 1'
#
loop_
_entity.id
_entity.type
_entity.pdbx_description
1 polymer ?
#
loop_
_entity_poly.entity_id
_entity_poly.type
_entity_poly.pdbx_seq_one_letter_code
_entity_poly.pdbx_strand_id
1 'polypeptide(L)' 'MESLGHGQGYRYAHSEPQGYPAGSAHDCWPDELPRQPLYQPSDHGQEKRYAQLMAWRAELDAQADGGADA' A
#
# COMPACT_ATOMS: atom_id res chain seq x y z
N MET A 1 -14.15 -24.71 3.91
CA MET A 1 -13.71 -23.32 4.19
C MET A 1 -12.82 -22.77 3.07
N GLU A 2 -12.03 -23.58 2.36
CA GLU A 2 -11.29 -23.12 1.15
C GLU A 2 -12.20 -22.76 -0.06
N SER A 3 -13.44 -23.26 -0.08
CA SER A 3 -14.37 -23.07 -1.21
C SER A 3 -14.98 -21.67 -1.32
N LEU A 4 -14.63 -20.73 -0.43
CA LEU A 4 -15.15 -19.36 -0.42
C LEU A 4 -14.18 -18.35 -1.05
N GLY A 5 -13.03 -18.81 -1.59
CA GLY A 5 -12.08 -17.94 -2.28
C GLY A 5 -11.31 -16.97 -1.38
N HIS A 6 -11.40 -17.13 -0.05
CA HIS A 6 -10.67 -16.30 0.91
C HIS A 6 -9.15 -16.41 0.67
N GLY A 7 -8.52 -15.31 0.25
CA GLY A 7 -7.08 -15.21 0.05
C GLY A 7 -6.59 -15.33 -1.40
N GLN A 8 -7.47 -15.56 -2.38
CA GLN A 8 -7.08 -15.45 -3.78
C GLN A 8 -6.70 -14.00 -4.11
N GLY A 9 -5.55 -13.80 -4.74
CA GLY A 9 -5.00 -12.46 -5.02
C GLY A 9 -4.29 -11.79 -3.85
N TYR A 10 -4.18 -12.45 -2.69
CA TYR A 10 -3.41 -11.91 -1.57
C TYR A 10 -1.91 -11.87 -1.87
N ARG A 11 -1.31 -10.68 -1.77
CA ARG A 11 0.13 -10.46 -1.92
C ARG A 11 0.82 -10.43 -0.57
N TYR A 12 1.74 -11.36 -0.35
CA TYR A 12 2.51 -11.43 0.88
C TYR A 12 3.66 -10.44 0.85
N ALA A 13 3.62 -9.41 1.71
CA ALA A 13 4.57 -8.30 1.66
C ALA A 13 6.04 -8.72 1.70
N HIS A 14 6.40 -9.74 2.48
CA HIS A 14 7.80 -10.16 2.61
C HIS A 14 8.37 -10.87 1.37
N SER A 15 7.53 -11.35 0.46
CA SER A 15 7.98 -11.90 -0.83
C SER A 15 8.06 -10.85 -1.95
N GLU A 16 7.54 -9.64 -1.71
CA GLU A 16 7.52 -8.57 -2.69
C GLU A 16 8.85 -7.81 -2.70
N PRO A 17 9.20 -7.18 -3.84
CA PRO A 17 10.29 -6.22 -3.89
C PRO A 17 10.18 -5.19 -2.76
N GLN A 18 11.32 -4.84 -2.16
CA GLN A 18 11.40 -3.91 -1.03
C GLN A 18 10.59 -4.32 0.23
N GLY A 19 10.04 -5.53 0.28
CA GLY A 19 9.18 -5.98 1.37
C GLY A 19 7.84 -5.25 1.42
N TYR A 20 7.39 -4.68 0.30
CA TYR A 20 6.19 -3.87 0.20
C TYR A 20 5.45 -4.24 -1.09
N PRO A 21 4.20 -4.76 -1.00
CA PRO A 21 3.38 -4.83 -2.19
C PRO A 21 3.11 -3.39 -2.59
N ALA A 22 3.50 -2.97 -3.79
CA ALA A 22 3.21 -1.63 -4.33
C ALA A 22 2.00 -1.66 -5.28
N GLY A 23 1.28 -0.54 -5.37
CA GLY A 23 0.08 -0.33 -6.22
C GLY A 23 -1.25 -0.28 -5.46
N SER A 24 -2.32 0.18 -6.08
CA SER A 24 -3.65 0.27 -5.45
C SER A 24 -4.25 -1.09 -5.04
N ALA A 25 -3.76 -2.20 -5.60
CA ALA A 25 -4.30 -3.55 -5.37
C ALA A 25 -3.93 -4.19 -4.01
N HIS A 26 -3.01 -3.60 -3.22
CA HIS A 26 -2.73 -4.07 -1.85
C HIS A 26 -3.28 -3.14 -0.76
N ASP A 27 -3.97 -2.07 -1.15
CA ASP A 27 -4.67 -1.22 -0.22
C ASP A 27 -5.81 -2.06 0.37
N CYS A 28 -5.61 -2.61 1.57
CA CYS A 28 -6.57 -3.46 2.29
C CYS A 28 -7.89 -2.73 2.69
N TRP A 29 -8.26 -1.68 1.96
CA TRP A 29 -9.50 -0.94 2.08
C TRP A 29 -10.65 -1.74 1.47
N PRO A 30 -11.82 -1.80 2.12
CA PRO A 30 -13.04 -2.27 1.47
C PRO A 30 -13.42 -1.38 0.30
N ASP A 31 -13.82 -1.97 -0.83
CA ASP A 31 -14.26 -1.24 -2.04
C ASP A 31 -15.42 -0.26 -1.78
N GLU A 32 -16.24 -0.57 -0.78
CA GLU A 32 -17.42 0.20 -0.40
C GLU A 32 -17.09 1.48 0.40
N LEU A 33 -15.83 1.64 0.81
CA LEU A 33 -15.40 2.77 1.63
C LEU A 33 -14.38 3.63 0.90
N PRO A 34 -14.59 4.97 0.84
CA PRO A 34 -13.61 5.86 0.27
C PRO A 34 -12.34 5.85 1.13
N ARG A 35 -11.18 5.86 0.47
CA ARG A 35 -9.88 5.95 1.15
C ARG A 35 -9.79 7.27 1.92
N GLN A 36 -9.42 7.19 3.20
CA GLN A 36 -9.23 8.38 4.04
C GLN A 36 -7.87 8.34 4.76
N PRO A 37 -7.10 9.44 4.75
CA PRO A 37 -5.86 9.53 5.51
C PRO A 37 -6.19 9.70 7.00
N LEU A 38 -6.02 8.63 7.78
CA LEU A 38 -6.26 8.63 9.23
C LEU A 38 -5.02 9.06 10.04
N TYR A 39 -3.83 8.97 9.46
CA TYR A 39 -2.57 9.34 10.10
C TYR A 39 -1.84 10.39 9.25
N GLN A 40 -1.47 11.50 9.90
CA GLN A 40 -0.70 12.60 9.32
C GLN A 40 0.52 12.83 10.21
N PRO A 41 1.72 12.36 9.80
CA PRO A 41 2.92 12.51 10.62
C PRO A 41 3.30 13.98 10.77
N SER A 42 3.76 14.37 11.96
CA SER A 42 4.36 15.68 12.18
C SER A 42 5.82 15.75 11.69
N ASP A 43 6.35 16.96 11.60
CA ASP A 43 7.77 17.19 11.26
C ASP A 43 8.74 16.98 12.45
N HIS A 44 8.21 16.61 13.62
CA HIS A 44 8.99 16.50 14.85
C HIS A 44 9.45 15.06 15.10
N GLY A 45 10.69 14.91 15.57
CA GLY A 45 11.22 13.63 16.02
C GLY A 45 11.20 12.55 14.92
N GLN A 46 10.76 11.35 15.29
CA GLN A 46 10.77 10.18 14.38
C GLN A 46 9.63 10.19 13.36
N GLU A 47 8.57 10.98 13.59
CA GLU A 47 7.46 11.06 12.64
C GLU A 47 7.90 11.64 11.28
N LYS A 48 8.90 12.53 11.28
CA LYS A 48 9.53 13.01 10.05
C LYS A 48 10.06 11.87 9.16
N ARG A 49 10.62 10.81 9.76
CA ARG A 49 11.09 9.63 9.02
C ARG A 49 9.91 8.82 8.48
N TYR A 50 8.79 8.75 9.20
CA TYR A 50 7.57 8.11 8.70
C TYR A 50 6.94 8.89 7.56
N ALA A 51 6.95 10.22 7.61
CA ALA A 51 6.52 11.07 6.48
C ALA A 51 7.32 10.75 5.20
N GLN A 52 8.65 10.67 5.33
CA GLN A 52 9.54 10.30 4.22
C GLN A 52 9.25 8.88 3.69
N LEU A 53 9.05 7.91 4.59
CA LEU A 53 8.70 6.54 4.20
C LEU A 53 7.35 6.47 3.47
N MET A 54 6.34 7.22 3.94
CA MET A 54 5.02 7.29 3.32
C MET A 54 5.09 7.92 1.93
N ALA A 55 5.86 9.00 1.76
CA ALA A 55 6.08 9.63 0.46
C ALA A 55 6.76 8.66 -0.53
N TRP A 56 7.82 7.99 -0.10
CA TRP A 56 8.51 7.00 -0.93
C TRP A 56 7.60 5.82 -1.32
N ARG A 57 6.76 5.32 -0.42
CA ARG A 57 5.78 4.27 -0.75
C ARG A 57 4.73 4.75 -1.75
N ALA A 58 4.23 5.98 -1.61
CA ALA A 58 3.31 6.56 -2.57
C ALA A 58 3.93 6.66 -3.98
N GLU A 59 5.23 6.94 -4.08
CA GLU A 59 5.96 6.91 -5.35
C GLU A 59 6.05 5.49 -5.94
N LEU A 60 6.29 4.47 -5.11
CA LEU A 60 6.29 3.08 -5.55
C LEU A 60 4.90 2.66 -6.04
N ASP A 61 3.85 3.05 -5.32
CA ASP A 61 2.47 2.76 -5.69
C ASP A 61 2.13 3.39 -7.04
N ALA A 62 2.45 4.67 -7.22
CA ALA A 62 2.22 5.37 -8.48
C ALA A 62 2.98 4.74 -9.67
N GLN A 63 4.21 4.26 -9.44
CA GLN A 63 4.99 3.55 -10.46
C GLN A 63 4.38 2.19 -10.81
N ALA A 64 3.92 1.43 -9.81
CA ALA A 64 3.29 0.14 -10.02
C ALA A 64 1.95 0.26 -10.76
N ASP A 65 1.13 1.24 -10.39
CA ASP A 65 -0.17 1.50 -11.02
C ASP A 65 -0.01 2.12 -12.42
N GLY A 66 0.89 3.09 -12.60
CA GLY A 66 1.13 3.74 -13.90
C GLY A 66 1.86 2.85 -14.92
N GLY A 67 2.56 1.81 -14.46
CA GLY A 67 3.17 0.80 -15.33
C GLY A 67 2.17 -0.23 -15.90
N ALA A 68 0.92 -0.24 -15.42
CA ALA A 68 -0.12 -1.14 -15.92
C ALA A 68 -0.79 -0.67 -17.22
N ASP A 69 -0.56 0.60 -17.62
CA ASP A 69 -1.15 1.23 -18.81
C ASP A 69 -0.14 1.45 -19.97
N ALA A 70 1.00 0.76 -19.98
CA ALA A 70 2.05 0.85 -21.02
C ALA A 70 2.33 -0.48 -21.73
#